data_AF-A0A501WWX9-F1
#
_entry.id   AF-A0A501WWX9-F1
#
_cell.length_a   1.000
_cell.length_b   1.000
_cell.length_c   1.000
_cell.angle_alpha   90.00
_cell.angle_beta   90.00
_cell.angle_gamma   90.00
#
_symmetry.space_group_name_H-M   'P 1'
#
loop_
_entity.id
_entity.type
_entity.pdbx_description
1 polymer ?
#
loop_
_entity_poly.entity_id
_entity_poly.type
_entity_poly.pdbx_seq_one_letter_code
_entity_poly.pdbx_strand_id
1 'polypeptide(L)'
;MTERGRARRAKGAPEKPDAEIRRDIEALEIWNAERRLKERGLPGAWNALGWDLPAGPAKTRMTLALDPEVLGWFEALGPDFAARINAVLRIYMLGVQSREIDVPEHFDWRGAPV
;
A
#
# COMPACT_ATOMS: atom_id res chain seq x y z
N MET A 1 -67.37 -19.78 26.21
CA MET A 1 -67.23 -19.10 27.52
C MET A 1 -66.15 -19.82 28.29
N THR A 2 -65.00 -19.27 28.70
CA THR A 2 -64.39 -17.95 28.49
C THR A 2 -62.94 -18.06 28.99
N GLU A 3 -62.02 -17.58 28.15
CA GLU A 3 -60.71 -16.97 28.48
C GLU A 3 -59.72 -17.70 29.41
N ARG A 4 -58.82 -18.47 28.76
CA ARG A 4 -57.40 -18.45 29.12
C ARG A 4 -56.80 -17.14 28.60
N GLY A 5 -56.12 -16.33 29.41
CA GLY A 5 -55.40 -15.19 28.85
C GLY A 5 -54.71 -14.23 29.84
N ARG A 6 -53.42 -14.49 30.07
CA ARG A 6 -52.32 -13.50 30.20
C ARG A 6 -52.56 -12.22 31.03
N ALA A 7 -51.73 -12.08 32.07
CA ALA A 7 -51.01 -10.82 32.29
C ALA A 7 -49.64 -11.11 32.96
N ARG A 8 -48.66 -11.61 32.17
CA ARG A 8 -47.26 -11.41 32.54
C ARG A 8 -46.99 -9.91 32.41
N ARG A 9 -46.84 -9.20 33.54
CA ARG A 9 -46.30 -7.84 33.58
C ARG A 9 -45.01 -7.82 32.76
N ALA A 10 -45.00 -7.08 31.66
CA ALA A 10 -43.77 -6.74 30.96
C ALA A 10 -42.94 -5.86 31.92
N LYS A 11 -41.80 -6.38 32.34
CA LYS A 11 -40.79 -5.67 33.12
C LYS A 11 -40.22 -4.59 32.20
N GLY A 12 -40.68 -3.35 32.37
CA GLY A 12 -40.16 -2.20 31.63
C GLY A 12 -38.65 -2.13 31.81
N ALA A 13 -37.94 -1.91 30.70
CA ALA A 13 -36.51 -1.68 30.74
C ALA A 13 -36.21 -0.52 31.71
N PRO A 14 -35.13 -0.60 32.51
CA PRO A 14 -34.76 0.52 33.38
C PRO A 14 -34.58 1.77 32.50
N GLU A 15 -35.29 2.84 32.86
CA GLU A 15 -35.14 4.14 32.24
C GLU A 15 -33.74 4.65 32.60
N LYS A 16 -32.88 4.77 31.60
CA LYS A 16 -31.52 5.27 31.81
C LYS A 16 -31.60 6.73 32.26
N PRO A 17 -30.82 7.16 33.27
CA PRO A 17 -30.75 8.57 33.63
C PRO A 17 -30.35 9.40 32.41
N ASP A 18 -30.93 10.59 32.23
CA ASP A 18 -30.70 11.47 31.07
C ASP A 18 -29.20 11.71 30.76
N ALA A 19 -28.35 11.73 31.80
CA ALA A 19 -26.91 11.88 31.66
C ALA A 19 -26.22 10.68 31.01
N GLU A 20 -26.73 9.46 31.23
CA GLU A 20 -26.22 8.24 30.59
C GLU A 20 -26.63 8.20 29.12
N ILE A 21 -27.89 8.57 28.83
CA ILE A 21 -28.39 8.65 27.45
C ILE A 21 -27.57 9.66 26.64
N ARG A 22 -27.25 10.83 27.22
CA ARG A 22 -26.43 11.85 26.56
C ARG A 22 -25.02 11.34 26.23
N ARG A 23 -24.37 10.62 27.15
CA ARG A 23 -23.05 10.02 26.91
C ARG A 23 -23.08 8.95 25.83
N ASP A 24 -24.12 8.12 25.83
CA ASP A 24 -24.29 7.09 24.80
C ASP A 24 -24.49 7.72 23.42
N ILE A 25 -25.26 8.81 23.32
CA ILE A 25 -25.44 9.57 22.08
C ILE A 25 -24.11 10.17 21.62
N GLU A 26 -23.37 10.84 22.49
CA GLU A 26 -22.06 11.44 22.17
C GLU A 26 -21.07 10.38 21.65
N ALA A 27 -21.01 9.21 22.29
CA ALA A 27 -20.16 8.11 21.85
C ALA A 27 -20.56 7.59 20.46
N LEU A 28 -21.86 7.48 20.19
CA LEU A 28 -22.38 7.08 18.89
C LEU A 28 -22.12 8.12 17.80
N GLU A 29 -22.19 9.40 18.15
CA GLU A 29 -21.88 10.50 17.22
C GLU A 29 -20.39 10.52 16.85
N ILE A 30 -19.49 10.33 17.83
CA ILE A 30 -18.05 10.20 17.59
C ILE A 30 -17.77 8.99 16.67
N TRP A 31 -18.33 7.82 17.00
CA TRP A 31 -18.17 6.62 16.18
C TRP A 31 -18.69 6.82 14.76
N ASN A 32 -19.84 7.47 14.59
CA ASN A 32 -20.40 7.78 13.28
C ASN A 32 -19.54 8.78 12.50
N ALA A 33 -18.97 9.79 13.16
CA ALA A 33 -18.07 10.75 12.53
C ALA A 33 -16.80 10.07 12.02
N GLU A 34 -16.18 9.21 12.83
CA GLU A 34 -15.01 8.41 12.45
C GLU A 34 -15.31 7.45 11.30
N ARG A 35 -16.45 6.76 11.37
CA ARG A 35 -16.92 5.88 10.29
C ARG A 35 -17.12 6.65 9.00
N ARG A 36 -17.80 7.80 9.04
CA ARG A 36 -18.03 8.66 7.87
C ARG A 36 -16.73 9.22 7.31
N LEU A 37 -15.74 9.53 8.14
CA LEU A 37 -14.40 9.92 7.67
C LEU A 37 -13.72 8.78 6.91
N LYS A 38 -13.81 7.54 7.39
CA LYS A 38 -13.31 6.35 6.67
C LYS A 38 -14.05 6.12 5.36
N GLU A 39 -15.38 6.28 5.36
CA GLU A 39 -16.22 6.11 4.17
C GLU A 39 -16.05 7.24 3.15
N ARG A 40 -15.74 8.48 3.58
CA ARG A 40 -15.55 9.65 2.71
C ARG A 40 -14.10 9.84 2.25
N GLY A 41 -13.13 9.32 3.00
CA GLY A 41 -11.71 9.60 2.79
C GLY A 41 -10.97 8.62 1.88
N LEU A 42 -11.54 7.45 1.61
CA LEU A 42 -10.88 6.41 0.82
C LEU A 42 -11.72 6.15 -0.46
N PRO A 43 -11.31 6.68 -1.62
CA PRO A 43 -11.89 6.28 -2.90
C PRO A 43 -11.87 4.76 -3.01
N GLY A 44 -12.95 4.11 -3.47
CA GLY A 44 -13.01 2.65 -3.58
C GLY A 44 -11.85 2.04 -4.39
N ALA A 45 -11.31 2.81 -5.35
CA ALA A 45 -10.13 2.48 -6.14
C ALA A 45 -8.82 2.39 -5.31
N TRP A 46 -8.76 2.93 -4.09
CA TRP A 46 -7.59 2.80 -3.23
C TRP A 46 -7.33 1.36 -2.77
N ASN A 47 -8.38 0.54 -2.65
CA ASN A 47 -8.23 -0.90 -2.42
C ASN A 47 -7.67 -1.63 -3.65
N ALA A 48 -7.82 -1.03 -4.84
CA ALA A 48 -7.31 -1.55 -6.10
C ALA A 48 -5.92 -0.99 -6.46
N LEU A 49 -5.45 0.09 -5.81
CA LEU A 49 -4.13 0.69 -6.07
C LEU A 49 -2.98 -0.32 -5.96
N GLY A 50 -3.07 -1.31 -5.05
CA GLY A 50 -2.06 -2.37 -4.94
C GLY A 50 -1.99 -3.31 -6.16
N TRP A 51 -3.07 -3.38 -6.95
CA TRP A 51 -3.19 -4.20 -8.15
C TRP A 51 -3.01 -3.39 -9.45
N ASP A 52 -3.46 -2.13 -9.45
CA ASP A 52 -3.50 -1.25 -10.63
C ASP A 52 -2.27 -0.35 -10.80
N LEU A 53 -1.50 -0.11 -9.73
CA LEU A 53 -0.17 0.49 -9.87
C LEU A 53 0.77 -0.57 -10.46
N PRO A 54 1.51 -0.28 -11.54
CA PRO A 54 2.58 -1.16 -11.96
C PRO A 54 3.57 -1.25 -10.81
N ALA A 55 3.52 -2.36 -10.07
CA ALA A 55 4.48 -2.65 -9.03
C ALA A 55 5.86 -2.55 -9.67
N GLY A 56 6.69 -1.64 -9.15
CA GLY A 56 8.06 -1.54 -9.61
C GLY A 56 8.71 -2.93 -9.58
N PRO A 57 9.56 -3.28 -10.56
CA PRO A 57 10.12 -4.61 -10.65
C PRO A 57 10.74 -5.00 -9.30
N ALA A 58 10.48 -6.24 -8.86
CA ALA A 58 10.98 -6.76 -7.60
C ALA A 58 12.50 -6.56 -7.54
N LYS A 59 12.97 -5.86 -6.49
CA LYS A 59 14.40 -5.60 -6.30
C LYS A 59 15.01 -6.74 -5.51
N THR A 60 16.05 -7.36 -6.05
CA THR A 60 16.88 -8.31 -5.30
C THR A 60 17.95 -7.54 -4.55
N ARG A 61 18.02 -7.71 -3.23
CA ARG A 61 19.11 -7.12 -2.42
C ARG A 61 20.40 -7.89 -2.71
N MET A 62 21.40 -7.19 -3.20
CA MET A 62 22.75 -7.71 -3.41
C MET A 62 23.78 -6.70 -2.94
N THR A 63 24.98 -7.17 -2.65
CA THR A 63 26.15 -6.30 -2.42
C THR A 63 26.90 -6.18 -3.73
N LEU A 64 27.14 -4.95 -4.18
CA LEU A 64 27.92 -4.63 -5.37
C LEU A 64 29.06 -3.69 -4.97
N ALA A 65 30.26 -3.93 -5.49
CA ALA A 65 31.37 -2.99 -5.36
C ALA A 65 31.28 -1.98 -6.51
N LEU A 66 31.36 -0.69 -6.17
CA LEU A 66 31.41 0.43 -7.11
C LEU A 66 32.65 1.25 -6.81
N ASP A 67 33.23 1.87 -7.85
CA ASP A 67 34.34 2.79 -7.67
C ASP A 67 33.91 3.98 -6.79
N PRO A 68 34.76 4.45 -5.86
CA PRO A 68 34.39 5.51 -4.91
C PRO A 68 33.91 6.80 -5.58
N GLU A 69 34.53 7.19 -6.69
CA GLU A 69 34.18 8.38 -7.46
C GLU A 69 32.81 8.26 -8.15
N VAL A 70 32.47 7.07 -8.62
CA VAL A 70 31.16 6.79 -9.24
C VAL A 70 30.07 6.84 -8.18
N LEU A 71 30.30 6.18 -7.03
CA LEU A 71 29.37 6.21 -5.92
C LEU A 71 29.17 7.64 -5.41
N GLY A 72 30.25 8.38 -5.17
CA GLY A 72 30.20 9.77 -4.69
C GLY A 72 29.47 10.69 -5.67
N TRP A 73 29.65 10.49 -6.98
CA TRP A 73 28.88 11.23 -7.98
C TRP A 73 27.39 10.97 -7.88
N PHE A 74 26.96 9.71 -7.77
CA PHE A 74 25.54 9.36 -7.67
C PHE A 74 24.92 9.85 -6.35
N GLU A 75 25.64 9.74 -5.23
CA GLU A 75 25.19 10.25 -3.93
C GLU A 75 25.00 11.77 -3.93
N ALA A 76 25.87 12.51 -4.62
CA ALA A 76 25.77 13.96 -4.75
C ALA A 76 24.49 14.42 -5.47
N LEU A 77 23.86 13.55 -6.27
CA LEU A 77 22.60 13.86 -6.95
C LEU A 77 21.36 13.71 -6.06
N GLY A 78 21.56 13.35 -4.78
CA GLY A 78 20.54 13.33 -3.75
C GLY A 78 19.90 11.96 -3.50
N PRO A 79 18.71 11.94 -2.90
CA PRO A 79 18.05 10.68 -2.54
C PRO A 79 17.74 9.83 -3.78
N ASP A 80 17.53 8.54 -3.55
CA ASP A 80 17.27 7.53 -4.57
C ASP A 80 18.42 7.27 -5.54
N PHE A 81 19.66 7.61 -5.17
CA PHE A 81 20.86 7.32 -5.97
C PHE A 81 20.94 5.84 -6.41
N ALA A 82 20.60 4.90 -5.51
CA ALA A 82 20.55 3.48 -5.82
C ALA A 82 19.51 3.12 -6.89
N ALA A 83 18.38 3.83 -6.95
CA ALA A 83 17.39 3.64 -8.01
C ALA A 83 17.90 4.15 -9.36
N ARG A 84 18.67 5.25 -9.36
CA ARG A 84 19.31 5.80 -10.56
C ARG A 84 20.41 4.90 -11.09
N ILE A 85 21.26 4.38 -10.22
CA ILE A 85 22.27 3.37 -10.59
C ILE A 85 21.59 2.19 -11.28
N ASN A 86 20.53 1.63 -10.68
CA ASN A 86 19.78 0.53 -11.30
C ASN A 86 19.14 0.89 -12.64
N ALA A 87 18.69 2.13 -12.83
CA ALA A 87 18.15 2.58 -14.11
C ALA A 87 19.23 2.62 -15.21
N VAL A 88 20.42 3.13 -14.88
CA VAL A 88 21.57 3.15 -15.80
C VAL A 88 22.00 1.74 -16.17
N LEU A 89 22.14 0.85 -15.17
CA LEU A 89 22.48 -0.55 -15.41
C LEU A 89 21.44 -1.26 -16.30
N ARG A 90 20.15 -0.95 -16.14
CA ARG A 90 19.08 -1.46 -17.00
C ARG A 90 19.19 -0.95 -18.43
N ILE A 91 19.50 0.34 -18.63
CA ILE A 91 19.69 0.90 -19.96
C ILE A 91 20.86 0.21 -20.66
N TYR A 92 21.98 0.04 -19.97
CA TYR A 92 23.13 -0.70 -20.49
C TYR A 92 22.75 -2.13 -20.91
N MET A 93 22.07 -2.86 -20.02
CA MET A 93 21.57 -4.21 -20.29
C MET A 93 20.66 -4.26 -21.53
N LEU A 94 19.72 -3.32 -21.68
CA LEU A 94 18.83 -3.24 -22.83
C LEU A 94 19.56 -2.83 -24.12
N GLY A 95 20.55 -1.95 -24.03
CA GLY A 95 21.39 -1.55 -25.16
C GLY A 95 22.20 -2.72 -25.70
N VAL A 96 22.77 -3.54 -24.81
CA VAL A 96 23.40 -4.81 -25.18
C VAL A 96 22.40 -5.77 -25.82
N GLN A 97 21.20 -5.91 -25.22
CA GLN A 97 20.16 -6.80 -25.76
C GLN A 97 19.60 -6.40 -27.14
N SER A 98 19.62 -5.11 -27.43
CA SER A 98 19.15 -4.56 -28.71
C SER A 98 20.25 -4.45 -29.76
N ARG A 99 21.50 -4.81 -29.42
CA ARG A 99 22.70 -4.65 -30.27
C ARG A 99 23.04 -3.20 -30.62
N GLU A 100 22.62 -2.27 -29.78
CA GLU A 100 23.05 -0.87 -29.86
C GLU A 100 24.39 -0.64 -29.13
N ILE A 101 24.79 -1.59 -28.29
CA ILE A 101 26.08 -1.60 -27.59
C ILE A 101 26.77 -2.93 -27.92
N ASP A 102 27.91 -2.86 -28.60
CA ASP A 102 28.74 -4.02 -28.91
C ASP A 102 29.48 -4.51 -27.66
N VAL A 103 29.31 -5.80 -27.33
CA VAL A 103 30.05 -6.48 -26.26
C VAL A 103 30.75 -7.72 -26.82
N PRO A 104 31.93 -8.10 -26.29
CA PRO A 104 32.69 -9.24 -26.82
C PRO A 104 31.99 -10.60 -26.72
N GLU A 105 31.16 -10.79 -25.68
CA GLU A 105 30.46 -12.06 -25.42
C GLU A 105 28.98 -11.97 -25.77
N HIS A 106 28.53 -12.91 -26.59
CA HIS A 106 27.24 -12.88 -27.27
C HIS A 106 26.15 -13.65 -26.51
N PHE A 107 26.20 -13.77 -25.17
CA PHE A 107 25.16 -14.48 -24.41
C PHE A 107 24.63 -13.64 -23.24
N ASP A 108 23.30 -13.63 -23.06
CA ASP A 108 22.67 -13.01 -21.90
C ASP A 108 22.82 -13.89 -20.64
N TRP A 109 22.41 -13.39 -19.48
CA TRP A 109 22.47 -14.14 -18.21
C TRP A 109 21.54 -15.37 -18.17
N ARG A 110 20.78 -15.63 -19.24
CA ARG A 110 19.93 -16.81 -19.44
C ARG A 110 20.53 -17.77 -20.49
N GLY A 111 21.70 -17.45 -21.06
CA GLY A 111 22.36 -18.23 -22.10
C GLY A 111 21.77 -18.06 -23.50
N ALA A 112 20.91 -17.07 -23.72
CA ALA A 112 20.38 -16.75 -25.04
C ALA A 112 21.39 -15.89 -25.82
N PRO A 113 21.56 -16.12 -27.14
CA PRO A 113 22.42 -15.29 -27.95
C PRO A 113 21.88 -13.85 -27.99
N VAL A 114 22.74 -12.87 -27.74
CA VAL A 114 22.40 -11.44 -27.83
C VAL A 114 22.63 -10.86 -29.21
#